data_AF-A0A935IPR7-F1
#
_entry.id   AF-A0A935IPR7-F1
#
_cell.length_a   1.000
_cell.length_b   1.000
_cell.length_c   1.000
_cell.angle_alpha   90.00
_cell.angle_beta   90.00
_cell.angle_gamma   90.00
#
_symmetry.space_group_name_H-M   'P 1'
#
loop_
_entity.id
_entity.type
_entity.pdbx_description
1 polymer ?
#
loop_
_entity_poly.entity_id
_entity_poly.type
_entity_poly.pdbx_seq_one_letter_code
_entity_poly.pdbx_strand_id
1 'polypeptide(L)'
;MRTYFKYLVLILLFSNVSIAQKKGQQSTTPTLEAKTPNWVSNRPHSGFKYVGIGVGDKGRSDYKTEAKQNALFDLASEIKVDISTNSVLHSVSSNTSFDQSFNSMIKLTASDNIEGYTMVDSYENDKQYWVYYELDKAEHAKRKEQKKQNTLTKAANLIALSFADEKNKNFSAALKKRIQAFGILNPYLNEEIVFDPTKSNGINNVFELTNLIQNQLQTITIVQPQVIPVVKPYQPNYNAIIFKVNTSNGAALNDFPFFLNSDDEYLKIEEHVATNSTGEIQLKINGVEPQFQLSSVTFNPDIEKLIANDSVGKASITLLKQFIQTPALKVQVNIEPISIFIQSKESNFGKQLPTNMIEQYVQQKFTGQEIKIIDNIKACDYVIELDANTAEDISSDVLQRNFNLDLAQLTINVALKNIKGEVLYKNLVTDIFGYANSSEKAGINAYSNTKLKVRLSESLFFMKRKMIIY
;
A
#
# COMPACT_ATOMS: atom_id res chain seq x y z
N MET A 1 9.51 4.19 -52.03
CA MET A 1 9.79 5.31 -52.95
C MET A 1 11.23 5.75 -52.70
N ARG A 2 12.15 5.46 -53.66
CA ARG A 2 13.57 5.90 -53.81
C ARG A 2 14.51 5.72 -52.60
N THR A 3 15.40 4.72 -52.47
CA THR A 3 16.55 4.22 -53.27
C THR A 3 17.66 5.20 -53.66
N TYR A 4 18.90 4.68 -53.49
CA TYR A 4 20.21 5.08 -54.04
C TYR A 4 21.05 6.06 -53.18
N PHE A 5 22.36 5.90 -52.98
CA PHE A 5 23.38 5.38 -53.90
C PHE A 5 24.59 4.80 -53.13
N LYS A 6 25.21 3.76 -53.71
CA LYS A 6 26.29 2.93 -53.17
C LYS A 6 27.41 2.89 -54.23
N TYR A 7 28.66 2.85 -53.77
CA TYR A 7 29.90 2.52 -54.49
C TYR A 7 30.58 3.58 -55.39
N LEU A 8 31.86 3.81 -55.09
CA LEU A 8 32.92 3.77 -56.11
C LEU A 8 34.21 3.20 -55.50
N VAL A 9 34.55 1.97 -55.89
CA VAL A 9 35.87 1.36 -55.74
C VAL A 9 36.54 1.46 -57.12
N LEU A 10 37.76 1.98 -57.17
CA LEU A 10 38.63 1.81 -58.34
C LEU A 10 40.03 1.39 -57.88
N ILE A 11 40.38 0.16 -58.23
CA ILE A 11 41.72 -0.42 -58.23
C ILE A 11 42.34 -0.09 -59.59
N LEU A 12 43.66 0.21 -59.66
CA LEU A 12 44.55 -0.24 -60.76
C LEU A 12 46.03 0.17 -60.55
N LEU A 13 46.85 -0.87 -60.37
CA LEU A 13 48.15 -1.21 -60.99
C LEU A 13 49.37 -0.26 -60.98
N PHE A 14 50.44 -0.81 -60.36
CA PHE A 14 51.81 -1.04 -60.86
C PHE A 14 52.45 -0.06 -61.86
N SER A 15 53.60 0.50 -61.46
CA SER A 15 54.85 0.36 -62.24
C SER A 15 56.08 0.72 -61.40
N ASN A 16 57.02 -0.23 -61.33
CA ASN A 16 58.38 -0.02 -60.86
C ASN A 16 59.17 0.75 -61.93
N VAL A 17 59.79 1.87 -61.55
CA VAL A 17 60.95 2.42 -62.26
C VAL A 17 61.98 2.84 -61.23
N SER A 18 63.10 2.12 -61.19
CA SER A 18 64.32 2.52 -60.51
C SER A 18 65.02 3.62 -61.30
N ILE A 19 65.20 4.79 -60.70
CA ILE A 19 66.24 5.75 -61.08
C ILE A 19 66.93 6.23 -59.80
N ALA A 20 68.24 6.04 -59.78
CA ALA A 20 69.14 6.46 -58.73
C ALA A 20 69.49 7.96 -58.82
N GLN A 21 69.95 8.49 -57.67
CA GLN A 21 70.64 9.76 -57.43
C GLN A 21 69.79 11.04 -57.24
N LYS A 22 69.66 11.48 -55.98
CA LYS A 22 70.61 12.43 -55.36
C LYS A 22 70.27 12.66 -53.88
N LYS A 23 71.34 12.79 -53.10
CA LYS A 23 71.40 13.17 -51.68
C LYS A 23 70.29 14.14 -51.25
N GLY A 24 69.38 13.65 -50.42
CA GLY A 24 68.62 14.45 -49.47
C GLY A 24 68.94 13.91 -48.09
N GLN A 25 69.61 14.71 -47.25
CA GLN A 25 69.73 14.46 -45.83
C GLN A 25 68.32 14.39 -45.23
N GLN A 26 67.82 13.17 -45.00
CA GLN A 26 66.80 12.96 -44.00
C GLN A 26 67.51 12.80 -42.67
N SER A 27 67.55 13.90 -41.94
CA SER A 27 67.80 13.95 -40.52
C SER A 27 66.97 12.85 -39.87
N THR A 28 67.64 11.83 -39.33
CA THR A 28 67.08 11.01 -38.26
C THR A 28 66.78 11.95 -37.12
N THR A 29 65.53 12.42 -37.02
CA THR A 29 65.03 13.04 -35.80
C THR A 29 65.18 11.97 -34.72
N PRO A 30 66.04 12.16 -33.70
CA PRO A 30 65.96 11.31 -32.53
C PRO A 30 64.58 11.57 -31.96
N THR A 31 63.75 10.54 -31.85
CA THR A 31 62.57 10.57 -30.99
C THR A 31 63.09 11.00 -29.62
N LEU A 32 62.79 12.22 -29.20
CA LEU A 32 63.01 12.63 -27.82
C LEU A 32 62.19 11.65 -26.99
N GLU A 33 62.84 10.68 -26.36
CA GLU A 33 62.27 10.03 -25.19
C GLU A 33 61.98 11.17 -24.20
N ALA A 34 60.70 11.54 -24.09
CA ALA A 34 60.25 12.44 -23.06
C ALA A 34 60.71 11.82 -21.74
N LYS A 35 61.72 12.43 -21.11
CA LYS A 35 62.33 11.93 -19.88
C LYS A 35 61.20 11.62 -18.90
N THR A 36 61.02 10.33 -18.56
CA THR A 36 59.92 9.86 -17.71
C THR A 36 59.84 10.72 -16.45
N PRO A 37 58.72 11.42 -16.20
CA PRO A 37 58.59 12.23 -15.01
C PRO A 37 58.71 11.38 -13.76
N ASN A 38 59.37 11.92 -12.73
CA ASN A 38 59.62 11.19 -11.48
C ASN A 38 58.33 10.67 -10.83
N TRP A 39 57.21 11.37 -10.99
CA TRP A 39 55.91 10.98 -10.43
C TRP A 39 55.33 9.69 -11.04
N VAL A 40 55.78 9.30 -12.25
CA VAL A 40 55.37 8.05 -12.90
C VAL A 40 56.07 6.83 -12.26
N SER A 41 57.29 7.02 -11.75
CA SER A 41 58.06 5.95 -11.09
C SER A 41 57.94 5.96 -9.57
N ASN A 42 57.76 7.14 -8.96
CA ASN A 42 57.64 7.34 -7.51
C ASN A 42 56.46 8.27 -7.20
N ARG A 43 55.47 7.78 -6.43
CA ARG A 43 54.31 8.60 -6.02
C ARG A 43 54.77 9.84 -5.26
N PRO A 44 54.34 11.05 -5.67
CA PRO A 44 54.58 12.27 -4.90
C PRO A 44 53.92 12.16 -3.51
N HIS A 45 54.67 12.49 -2.47
CA HIS A 45 54.13 12.61 -1.11
C HIS A 45 53.97 14.09 -0.76
N SER A 46 52.73 14.52 -0.55
CA SER A 46 52.42 15.87 -0.08
C SER A 46 51.62 15.81 1.21
N GLY A 47 52.09 16.53 2.24
CA GLY A 47 51.34 16.70 3.48
C GLY A 47 49.99 17.40 3.26
N PHE A 48 49.91 18.27 2.25
CA PHE A 48 48.81 19.21 2.02
C PHE A 48 47.90 18.86 0.84
N LYS A 49 48.30 17.91 -0.02
CA LYS A 49 47.53 17.49 -1.20
C LYS A 49 47.21 16.01 -1.14
N TYR A 50 46.02 15.62 -1.61
CA TYR A 50 45.75 14.26 -2.03
C TYR A 50 46.25 14.06 -3.45
N VAL A 51 46.77 12.88 -3.77
CA VAL A 51 47.40 12.54 -5.05
C VAL A 51 46.62 11.40 -5.71
N GLY A 52 46.28 11.56 -6.98
CA GLY A 52 45.67 10.52 -7.79
C GLY A 52 46.48 10.29 -9.06
N ILE A 53 47.00 9.08 -9.24
CA ILE A 53 47.72 8.70 -10.45
C ILE A 53 46.97 7.57 -11.15
N GLY A 54 46.67 7.75 -12.43
CA GLY A 54 45.96 6.76 -13.23
C GLY A 54 46.64 6.51 -14.55
N VAL A 55 46.54 5.27 -15.01
CA VAL A 55 47.09 4.79 -16.27
C VAL A 55 46.00 4.22 -17.17
N GLY A 56 46.09 4.48 -18.47
CA GLY A 56 45.24 3.89 -19.50
C GLY A 56 46.08 3.32 -20.63
N ASP A 57 45.62 2.21 -21.22
CA ASP A 57 46.34 1.51 -22.29
C ASP A 57 45.98 2.10 -23.65
N LYS A 58 46.98 2.61 -24.39
CA LYS A 58 46.79 3.22 -25.72
C LYS A 58 46.29 2.24 -26.78
N GLY A 59 46.29 0.94 -26.49
CA GLY A 59 45.63 -0.09 -27.30
C GLY A 59 44.09 0.01 -27.32
N ARG A 60 43.48 0.78 -26.41
CA ARG A 60 42.04 1.05 -26.37
C ARG A 60 41.72 2.44 -26.90
N SER A 61 40.55 2.62 -27.53
CA SER A 61 40.17 3.92 -28.14
C SER A 61 39.94 5.04 -27.12
N ASP A 62 39.65 4.70 -25.86
CA ASP A 62 39.23 5.58 -24.77
C ASP A 62 40.28 5.67 -23.64
N TYR A 63 41.53 5.32 -23.92
CA TYR A 63 42.64 5.26 -22.98
C TYR A 63 42.81 6.50 -22.09
N LYS A 64 42.51 7.71 -22.58
CA LYS A 64 42.55 8.94 -21.79
C LYS A 64 41.44 9.02 -20.75
N THR A 65 40.25 8.53 -21.10
CA THR A 65 39.09 8.45 -20.20
C THR A 65 39.33 7.39 -19.13
N GLU A 66 39.89 6.24 -19.52
CA GLU A 66 40.31 5.17 -18.60
C GLU A 66 41.36 5.66 -17.61
N ALA A 67 42.43 6.32 -18.08
CA ALA A 67 43.46 6.89 -17.21
C ALA A 67 42.88 7.91 -16.21
N LYS A 68 41.94 8.75 -16.67
CA LYS A 68 41.24 9.71 -15.81
C LYS A 68 40.39 9.00 -14.74
N GLN A 69 39.61 7.99 -15.12
CA GLN A 69 38.80 7.22 -14.16
C GLN A 69 39.68 6.53 -13.11
N ASN A 70 40.78 5.91 -13.54
CA ASN A 70 41.73 5.25 -12.66
C ASN A 70 42.39 6.24 -11.70
N ALA A 71 42.73 7.44 -12.16
CA ALA A 71 43.33 8.47 -11.31
C ALA A 71 42.35 9.04 -10.27
N LEU A 72 41.07 9.19 -10.64
CA LEU A 72 40.02 9.60 -9.71
C LEU A 72 39.73 8.50 -8.67
N PHE A 73 39.80 7.23 -9.06
CA PHE A 73 39.68 6.11 -8.13
C PHE A 73 40.85 6.07 -7.13
N ASP A 74 42.09 6.23 -7.61
CA ASP A 74 43.27 6.32 -6.74
C ASP A 74 43.17 7.53 -5.78
N LEU A 75 42.74 8.69 -6.28
CA LEU A 75 42.47 9.89 -5.47
C LEU A 75 41.40 9.63 -4.39
N ALA A 76 40.30 8.96 -4.76
CA ALA A 76 39.22 8.59 -3.83
C ALA A 76 39.72 7.67 -2.71
N SER A 77 40.61 6.74 -3.05
CA SER A 77 41.19 5.80 -2.08
C SER A 77 42.05 6.52 -1.03
N GLU A 78 42.69 7.64 -1.40
CA GLU A 78 43.51 8.44 -0.48
C GLU A 78 42.67 9.29 0.49
N ILE A 79 41.44 9.65 0.11
CA ILE A 79 40.55 10.52 0.91
C ILE A 79 39.98 9.80 2.16
N LYS A 80 40.10 8.46 2.26
CA LYS A 80 39.65 7.57 3.35
C LYS A 80 38.61 8.19 4.30
N VAL A 81 37.34 7.85 4.10
CA VAL A 81 36.25 8.28 4.98
C VAL A 81 36.27 7.46 6.27
N ASP A 82 36.72 8.06 7.36
CA ASP A 82 36.52 7.52 8.72
C ASP A 82 35.08 7.78 9.16
N ILE A 83 34.37 6.73 9.58
CA ILE A 83 33.01 6.81 10.13
C ILE A 83 33.12 7.22 11.61
N SER A 84 32.37 8.24 12.04
CA SER A 84 32.43 8.70 13.43
C SER A 84 31.61 7.80 14.35
N THR A 85 32.19 7.45 15.51
CA THR A 85 31.54 6.64 16.55
C THR A 85 30.34 7.34 17.23
N ASN A 86 30.24 8.66 17.10
CA ASN A 86 29.14 9.48 17.65
C ASN A 86 28.00 9.72 16.64
N SER A 87 28.01 9.03 15.50
CA SER A 87 26.95 9.12 14.51
C SER A 87 25.62 8.54 15.02
N VAL A 88 24.53 9.11 14.53
CA VAL A 88 23.15 8.60 14.67
C VAL A 88 23.05 7.09 14.35
N LEU A 89 23.91 6.59 13.47
CA LEU A 89 23.94 5.19 13.01
C LEU A 89 24.34 4.20 14.11
N HIS A 90 25.24 4.57 15.02
CA HIS A 90 25.66 3.68 16.11
C HIS A 90 24.53 3.42 17.12
N SER A 91 23.55 4.31 17.24
CA SER A 91 22.40 4.08 18.11
C SER A 91 21.33 3.13 17.53
N VAL A 92 21.37 2.87 16.22
CA VAL A 92 20.39 2.02 15.50
C VAL A 92 20.96 0.62 15.22
N SER A 93 22.21 0.34 15.63
CA SER A 93 23.03 -0.81 15.22
C SER A 93 22.63 -2.17 15.80
N SER A 94 21.35 -2.42 16.09
CA SER A 94 20.85 -3.74 16.48
C SER A 94 20.46 -4.62 15.27
N ASN A 95 20.51 -4.09 14.04
CA ASN A 95 19.99 -4.76 12.84
C ASN A 95 21.06 -4.89 11.74
N THR A 96 21.64 -6.08 11.59
CA THR A 96 22.77 -6.37 10.67
C THR A 96 22.46 -6.15 9.18
N SER A 97 21.18 -6.15 8.78
CA SER A 97 20.75 -5.89 7.41
C SER A 97 20.86 -4.42 6.99
N PHE A 98 20.79 -3.51 7.98
CA PHE A 98 20.87 -2.06 7.80
C PHE A 98 22.29 -1.62 7.41
N ASP A 99 23.29 -2.21 8.07
CA ASP A 99 24.70 -1.85 7.90
C ASP A 99 25.18 -2.07 6.45
N GLN A 100 24.75 -3.14 5.77
CA GLN A 100 25.25 -3.47 4.43
C GLN A 100 24.70 -2.52 3.35
N SER A 101 23.39 -2.24 3.37
CA SER A 101 22.74 -1.38 2.38
C SER A 101 23.18 0.09 2.54
N PHE A 102 23.30 0.55 3.79
CA PHE A 102 23.74 1.91 4.08
C PHE A 102 25.22 2.14 3.79
N ASN A 103 26.10 1.20 4.18
CA ASN A 103 27.53 1.30 3.84
C ASN A 103 27.78 1.31 2.32
N SER A 104 26.94 0.62 1.55
CA SER A 104 26.99 0.66 0.09
C SER A 104 26.58 2.05 -0.45
N MET A 105 25.51 2.65 0.10
CA MET A 105 25.07 4.01 -0.25
C MET A 105 26.10 5.09 0.10
N ILE A 106 26.74 5.00 1.27
CA ILE A 106 27.80 5.92 1.70
C ILE A 106 29.03 5.79 0.79
N LYS A 107 29.46 4.56 0.47
CA LYS A 107 30.58 4.33 -0.46
C LYS A 107 30.33 4.91 -1.85
N LEU A 108 29.10 4.80 -2.36
CA LEU A 108 28.70 5.41 -3.63
C LEU A 108 28.72 6.94 -3.56
N THR A 109 28.12 7.52 -2.51
CA THR A 109 28.03 8.99 -2.33
C THR A 109 29.41 9.64 -2.15
N ALA A 110 30.34 8.95 -1.47
CA ALA A 110 31.71 9.41 -1.28
C ALA A 110 32.56 9.32 -2.55
N SER A 111 32.29 8.36 -3.43
CA SER A 111 33.03 8.18 -4.69
C SER A 111 32.56 9.12 -5.80
N ASP A 112 31.27 9.48 -5.81
CA ASP A 112 30.65 10.28 -6.90
C ASP A 112 30.94 11.79 -6.86
N ASN A 113 31.54 12.34 -5.79
CA ASN A 113 31.54 13.79 -5.55
C ASN A 113 32.92 14.40 -5.26
N ILE A 114 34.01 13.83 -5.79
CA ILE A 114 35.33 14.46 -5.67
C ILE A 114 35.40 15.66 -6.62
N GLU A 115 35.32 16.86 -6.07
CA GLU A 115 35.32 18.13 -6.81
C GLU A 115 36.54 18.99 -6.48
N GLY A 116 36.97 19.79 -7.46
CA GLY A 116 38.08 20.73 -7.30
C GLY A 116 39.47 20.09 -7.31
N TYR A 117 39.58 18.91 -7.92
CA TYR A 117 40.86 18.32 -8.31
C TYR A 117 41.43 19.06 -9.53
N THR A 118 42.75 19.18 -9.60
CA THR A 118 43.47 19.84 -10.70
C THR A 118 44.41 18.87 -11.38
N MET A 119 44.40 18.84 -12.71
CA MET A 119 45.39 18.08 -13.47
C MET A 119 46.73 18.79 -13.37
N VAL A 120 47.71 18.12 -12.75
CA VAL A 120 49.04 18.68 -12.54
C VAL A 120 49.94 18.33 -13.71
N ASP A 121 49.86 17.10 -14.20
CA ASP A 121 50.69 16.65 -15.33
C ASP A 121 50.04 15.47 -16.09
N SER A 122 50.53 15.22 -17.30
CA SER A 122 50.29 14.00 -18.07
C SER A 122 51.56 13.53 -18.72
N TYR A 123 51.73 12.21 -18.75
CA TYR A 123 52.85 11.58 -19.43
C TYR A 123 52.34 10.49 -20.36
N GLU A 124 52.94 10.35 -21.53
CA GLU A 124 52.63 9.26 -22.44
C GLU A 124 53.88 8.62 -23.02
N ASN A 125 53.79 7.31 -23.23
CA ASN A 125 54.77 6.55 -23.99
C ASN A 125 54.07 5.78 -25.13
N ASP A 126 54.78 4.85 -25.75
CA ASP A 126 54.26 4.07 -26.89
C ASP A 126 53.06 3.17 -26.51
N LYS A 127 52.89 2.83 -25.23
CA LYS A 127 51.88 1.86 -24.76
C LYS A 127 50.85 2.44 -23.79
N GLN A 128 51.21 3.48 -23.03
CA GLN A 128 50.45 3.93 -21.87
C GLN A 128 50.31 5.44 -21.84
N TYR A 129 49.19 5.89 -21.29
CA TYR A 129 48.90 7.28 -20.97
C TYR A 129 48.67 7.40 -19.46
N TRP A 130 49.43 8.27 -18.82
CA TRP A 130 49.42 8.52 -17.39
C TRP A 130 48.90 9.92 -17.13
N VAL A 131 48.07 10.07 -16.10
CA VAL A 131 47.61 11.37 -15.62
C VAL A 131 47.84 11.51 -14.12
N TYR A 132 48.21 12.71 -13.72
CA TYR A 132 48.42 13.08 -12.33
C TYR A 132 47.44 14.18 -11.92
N TYR A 133 46.59 13.87 -10.95
CA TYR A 133 45.70 14.82 -10.29
C TYR A 133 46.14 15.11 -8.86
N GLU A 134 45.97 16.37 -8.46
CA GLU A 134 46.09 16.80 -7.06
C GLU A 134 44.77 17.41 -6.56
N LEU A 135 44.51 17.27 -5.28
CA LEU A 135 43.41 17.95 -4.58
C LEU A 135 43.93 18.56 -3.27
N ASP A 136 43.67 19.85 -3.06
CA ASP A 136 44.05 20.52 -1.82
C ASP A 136 43.24 20.01 -0.62
N LYS A 137 43.92 19.51 0.42
CA LYS A 137 43.26 18.94 1.60
C LYS A 137 42.44 19.99 2.36
N ALA A 138 42.98 21.20 2.53
CA ALA A 138 42.31 22.27 3.28
C ALA A 138 41.11 22.83 2.50
N GLU A 139 41.26 23.01 1.20
CA GLU A 139 40.20 23.50 0.33
C GLU A 139 39.08 22.46 0.18
N HIS A 140 39.42 21.17 0.04
CA HIS A 140 38.47 20.08 0.04
C HIS A 140 37.68 20.02 1.37
N ALA A 141 38.37 20.07 2.52
CA ALA A 141 37.73 20.12 3.82
C ALA A 141 36.80 21.32 3.97
N LYS A 142 37.24 22.51 3.53
CA LYS A 142 36.42 23.73 3.53
C LYS A 142 35.17 23.60 2.66
N ARG A 143 35.29 23.04 1.45
CA ARG A 143 34.12 22.80 0.56
C ARG A 143 33.17 21.77 1.16
N LYS A 144 33.69 20.69 1.75
CA LYS A 144 32.89 19.68 2.44
C LYS A 144 32.11 20.30 3.60
N GLU A 145 32.78 21.07 4.44
CA GLU A 145 32.15 21.76 5.58
C GLU A 145 31.12 22.80 5.10
N GLN A 146 31.42 23.59 4.07
CA GLN A 146 30.46 24.54 3.50
C GLN A 146 29.21 23.84 2.95
N LYS A 147 29.38 22.71 2.23
CA LYS A 147 28.25 21.91 1.73
C LYS A 147 27.41 21.38 2.89
N LYS A 148 28.04 20.87 3.95
CA LYS A 148 27.37 20.43 5.18
C LYS A 148 26.59 21.56 5.82
N GLN A 149 27.21 22.71 6.09
CA GLN A 149 26.55 23.86 6.71
C GLN A 149 25.38 24.40 5.87
N ASN A 150 25.51 24.41 4.55
CA ASN A 150 24.41 24.77 3.65
C ASN A 150 23.23 23.78 3.76
N THR A 151 23.52 22.48 3.83
CA THR A 151 22.49 21.43 4.03
C THR A 151 21.82 21.56 5.40
N LEU A 152 22.60 21.77 6.47
CA LEU A 152 22.07 21.98 7.82
C LEU A 152 21.18 23.22 7.89
N THR A 153 21.57 24.31 7.22
CA THR A 153 20.75 25.53 7.14
C THR A 153 19.43 25.28 6.42
N LYS A 154 19.43 24.52 5.31
CA LYS A 154 18.20 24.15 4.60
C LYS A 154 17.27 23.30 5.47
N ALA A 155 17.82 22.31 6.17
CA ALA A 155 17.05 21.48 7.10
C ALA A 155 16.48 22.31 8.26
N ALA A 156 17.28 23.18 8.88
CA ALA A 156 16.82 24.09 9.95
C ALA A 156 15.67 24.99 9.49
N ASN A 157 15.74 25.55 8.27
CA ASN A 157 14.66 26.36 7.71
C ASN A 157 13.36 25.55 7.54
N LEU A 158 13.42 24.30 7.06
CA LEU A 158 12.24 23.44 6.97
C LEU A 158 11.66 23.11 8.35
N ILE A 159 12.51 22.86 9.34
CA ILE A 159 12.09 22.64 10.73
C ILE A 159 11.35 23.87 11.25
N ALA A 160 11.90 25.08 11.07
CA ALA A 160 11.26 26.33 11.48
C ALA A 160 9.90 26.54 10.79
N LEU A 161 9.82 26.29 9.48
CA LEU A 161 8.56 26.36 8.73
C LEU A 161 7.53 25.34 9.23
N SER A 162 7.96 24.15 9.68
CA SER A 162 7.04 23.15 10.25
C SER A 162 6.35 23.64 11.52
N PHE A 163 7.04 24.42 12.35
CA PHE A 163 6.43 25.03 13.54
C PHE A 163 5.46 26.15 13.18
N ALA A 164 5.68 26.87 12.08
CA ALA A 164 4.72 27.84 11.57
C ALA A 164 3.44 27.14 11.09
N ASP A 165 3.55 26.02 10.37
CA ASP A 165 2.39 25.22 9.98
C ASP A 165 1.63 24.66 11.18
N GLU A 166 2.34 24.18 12.20
CA GLU A 166 1.73 23.66 13.42
C GLU A 166 0.93 24.74 14.15
N LYS A 167 1.47 25.96 14.26
CA LYS A 167 0.74 27.13 14.81
C LYS A 167 -0.52 27.45 13.99
N ASN A 168 -0.46 27.25 12.67
CA ASN A 168 -1.59 27.40 11.75
C ASN A 168 -2.53 26.19 11.72
N LYS A 169 -2.35 25.19 12.61
CA LYS A 169 -3.12 23.93 12.68
C LYS A 169 -3.05 23.08 11.40
N ASN A 170 -2.04 23.29 10.57
CA ASN A 170 -1.80 22.51 9.35
C ASN A 170 -0.93 21.29 9.66
N PHE A 171 -1.53 20.29 10.33
CA PHE A 171 -0.82 19.09 10.80
C PHE A 171 -0.02 18.40 9.69
N SER A 172 -0.67 18.07 8.57
CA SER A 172 -0.08 17.34 7.46
C SER A 172 1.11 18.10 6.87
N ALA A 173 1.00 19.42 6.70
CA ALA A 173 2.08 20.25 6.18
C ALA A 173 3.29 20.30 7.14
N ALA A 174 3.04 20.45 8.45
CA ALA A 174 4.09 20.44 9.46
C ALA A 174 4.86 19.10 9.44
N LEU A 175 4.13 17.98 9.40
CA LEU A 175 4.74 16.65 9.37
C LEU A 175 5.56 16.44 8.09
N LYS A 176 5.02 16.81 6.92
CA LYS A 176 5.74 16.75 5.63
C LYS A 176 7.07 17.50 5.70
N LYS A 177 7.07 18.74 6.18
CA LYS A 177 8.30 19.55 6.30
C LYS A 177 9.34 18.94 7.25
N ARG A 178 8.91 18.32 8.34
CA ARG A 178 9.80 17.60 9.27
C ARG A 178 10.43 16.37 8.61
N ILE A 179 9.64 15.57 7.90
CA ILE A 179 10.12 14.40 7.14
C ILE A 179 11.08 14.84 6.02
N GLN A 180 10.77 15.92 5.32
CA GLN A 180 11.66 16.52 4.31
C GLN A 180 12.99 16.98 4.92
N ALA A 181 12.95 17.66 6.07
CA ALA A 181 14.16 18.07 6.78
C ALA A 181 15.03 16.86 7.13
N PHE A 182 14.43 15.77 7.62
CA PHE A 182 15.14 14.51 7.86
C PHE A 182 15.77 13.95 6.57
N GLY A 183 15.02 13.89 5.47
CA GLY A 183 15.52 13.36 4.19
C GLY A 183 16.70 14.16 3.62
N ILE A 184 16.74 15.48 3.84
CA ILE A 184 17.87 16.34 3.43
C ILE A 184 19.15 16.01 4.21
N LEU A 185 19.03 15.49 5.45
CA LEU A 185 20.15 15.19 6.32
C LEU A 185 20.79 13.83 6.01
N ASN A 186 20.15 12.97 5.21
CA ASN A 186 20.63 11.62 4.87
C ASN A 186 22.13 11.54 4.57
N PRO A 187 22.74 12.44 3.75
CA PRO A 187 24.16 12.33 3.40
C PRO A 187 25.12 12.52 4.58
N TYR A 188 24.66 13.09 5.70
CA TYR A 188 25.48 13.49 6.85
C TYR A 188 25.06 12.78 8.14
N LEU A 189 24.16 11.79 8.09
CA LEU A 189 23.74 11.04 9.29
C LEU A 189 24.87 10.23 9.92
N ASN A 190 25.91 9.92 9.13
CA ASN A 190 27.17 9.32 9.59
C ASN A 190 28.13 10.31 10.28
N GLU A 191 27.77 11.59 10.34
CA GLU A 191 28.54 12.64 10.99
C GLU A 191 27.75 13.25 12.15
N GLU A 192 28.43 14.01 13.00
CA GLU A 192 27.74 14.81 14.01
C GLU A 192 26.96 15.95 13.34
N ILE A 193 25.68 16.07 13.70
CA ILE A 193 24.76 17.10 13.22
C ILE A 193 24.30 17.91 14.43
N VAL A 194 24.76 19.16 14.47
CA VAL A 194 24.35 20.16 15.47
C VAL A 194 23.68 21.30 14.73
N PHE A 195 22.42 21.57 15.06
CA PHE A 195 21.69 22.72 14.53
C PHE A 195 21.93 23.95 15.40
N ASP A 196 21.85 25.12 14.77
CA ASP A 196 21.72 26.39 15.47
C ASP A 196 20.30 26.49 16.07
N PRO A 197 20.14 26.46 17.42
CA PRO A 197 18.82 26.42 18.06
C PRO A 197 17.96 27.64 17.74
N THR A 198 18.59 28.77 17.41
CA THR A 198 17.87 30.01 17.04
C THR A 198 17.20 29.91 15.68
N LYS A 199 17.72 29.06 14.79
CA LYS A 199 17.20 28.85 13.42
C LYS A 199 16.31 27.62 13.31
N SER A 200 16.49 26.64 14.18
CA SER A 200 15.72 25.38 14.20
C SER A 200 14.57 25.37 15.20
N ASN A 201 14.24 26.52 15.80
CA ASN A 201 13.25 26.65 16.88
C ASN A 201 13.51 25.71 18.07
N GLY A 202 14.78 25.60 18.48
CA GLY A 202 15.19 24.84 19.67
C GLY A 202 15.50 23.36 19.43
N ILE A 203 15.49 22.89 18.19
CA ILE A 203 15.92 21.52 17.85
C ILE A 203 17.43 21.49 17.68
N ASN A 204 18.15 20.72 18.50
CA ASN A 204 19.62 20.72 18.54
C ASN A 204 20.25 19.68 17.62
N ASN A 205 19.58 18.55 17.36
CA ASN A 205 20.14 17.43 16.60
C ASN A 205 19.04 16.61 15.89
N VAL A 206 19.46 15.56 15.17
CA VAL A 206 18.56 14.68 14.41
C VAL A 206 17.62 13.88 15.30
N PHE A 207 18.05 13.44 16.48
CA PHE A 207 17.21 12.66 17.39
C PHE A 207 16.04 13.48 17.93
N GLU A 208 16.28 14.75 18.24
CA GLU A 208 15.21 15.67 18.62
C GLU A 208 14.22 15.88 17.46
N LEU A 209 14.70 15.95 16.21
CA LEU A 209 13.84 15.98 15.02
C LEU A 209 13.00 14.70 14.86
N THR A 210 13.60 13.52 15.02
CA THR A 210 12.86 12.25 14.94
C THR A 210 11.86 12.10 16.08
N ASN A 211 12.20 12.56 17.29
CA ASN A 211 11.29 12.61 18.43
C ASN A 211 10.13 13.59 18.17
N LEU A 212 10.38 14.73 17.53
CA LEU A 212 9.34 15.66 17.14
C LEU A 212 8.35 15.04 16.13
N ILE A 213 8.87 14.32 15.14
CA ILE A 213 8.07 13.54 14.18
C ILE A 213 7.25 12.46 14.91
N GLN A 214 7.91 11.70 15.77
CA GLN A 214 7.30 10.64 16.57
C GLN A 214 6.15 11.17 17.42
N ASN A 215 6.40 12.23 18.19
CA ASN A 215 5.40 12.84 19.08
C ASN A 215 4.21 13.36 18.28
N GLN A 216 4.45 14.02 17.14
CA GLN A 216 3.37 14.49 16.28
C GLN A 216 2.50 13.33 15.79
N LEU A 217 3.09 12.24 15.31
CA LEU A 217 2.35 11.05 14.87
C LEU A 217 1.53 10.42 16.01
N GLN A 218 2.08 10.34 17.22
CA GLN A 218 1.38 9.78 18.38
C GLN A 218 0.20 10.62 18.87
N THR A 219 0.07 11.87 18.41
CA THR A 219 -1.14 12.66 18.70
C THR A 219 -2.36 12.23 17.91
N ILE A 220 -2.20 11.45 16.83
CA ILE A 220 -3.30 11.00 15.99
C ILE A 220 -4.14 9.98 16.76
N THR A 221 -5.45 10.20 16.82
CA THR A 221 -6.40 9.35 17.54
C THR A 221 -7.67 9.17 16.70
N ILE A 222 -8.32 8.02 16.87
CA ILE A 222 -9.64 7.76 16.30
C ILE A 222 -10.68 7.87 17.42
N VAL A 223 -11.74 8.62 17.16
CA VAL A 223 -12.90 8.70 18.05
C VAL A 223 -13.67 7.39 17.97
N GLN A 224 -13.70 6.66 19.09
CA GLN A 224 -14.44 5.41 19.18
C GLN A 224 -15.95 5.69 19.13
N PRO A 225 -16.72 4.97 18.29
CA PRO A 225 -18.16 5.17 18.21
C PRO A 225 -18.84 4.72 19.51
N GLN A 226 -19.91 5.41 19.90
CA GLN A 226 -20.70 5.04 21.09
C GLN A 226 -21.42 3.70 20.93
N VAL A 227 -21.76 3.35 19.69
CA VAL A 227 -22.38 2.09 19.29
C VAL A 227 -21.48 1.44 18.26
N ILE A 228 -21.12 0.18 18.48
CA ILE A 228 -20.28 -0.58 17.54
C ILE A 228 -21.05 -0.72 16.21
N PRO A 229 -20.47 -0.31 15.07
CA PRO A 229 -21.07 -0.51 13.76
C PRO A 229 -21.34 -2.00 13.49
N VAL A 230 -22.52 -2.29 12.96
CA VAL A 230 -22.91 -3.65 12.59
C VAL A 230 -22.79 -3.82 11.08
N VAL A 231 -22.19 -4.94 10.67
CA VAL A 231 -22.11 -5.35 9.27
C VAL A 231 -22.67 -6.76 9.12
N LYS A 232 -23.34 -7.01 8.00
CA LYS A 232 -23.98 -8.31 7.74
C LYS A 232 -23.38 -8.93 6.49
N PRO A 233 -23.18 -10.25 6.42
CA PRO A 233 -22.70 -10.88 5.20
C PRO A 233 -23.75 -10.80 4.08
N TYR A 234 -23.30 -11.12 2.87
CA TYR A 234 -24.15 -11.30 1.68
C TYR A 234 -24.95 -10.07 1.23
N GLN A 235 -24.51 -8.87 1.61
CA GLN A 235 -25.15 -7.65 1.15
C GLN A 235 -24.70 -7.32 -0.28
N PRO A 236 -25.61 -6.89 -1.18
CA PRO A 236 -25.23 -6.52 -2.54
C PRO A 236 -24.34 -5.28 -2.56
N ASN A 237 -24.51 -4.38 -1.60
CA ASN A 237 -23.68 -3.20 -1.38
C ASN A 237 -23.56 -2.93 0.12
N TYR A 238 -22.37 -2.52 0.56
CA TYR A 238 -22.11 -2.13 1.93
C TYR A 238 -22.07 -0.61 2.05
N ASN A 239 -22.77 -0.06 3.06
CA ASN A 239 -22.62 1.35 3.40
C ASN A 239 -21.24 1.56 4.04
N ALA A 240 -20.56 2.65 3.64
CA ALA A 240 -19.29 3.01 4.25
C ALA A 240 -19.50 3.38 5.72
N ILE A 241 -18.62 2.88 6.59
CA ILE A 241 -18.61 3.24 8.01
C ILE A 241 -17.68 4.44 8.17
N ILE A 242 -18.17 5.49 8.83
CA ILE A 242 -17.42 6.74 8.99
C ILE A 242 -16.83 6.79 10.39
N PHE A 243 -15.52 7.01 10.47
CA PHE A 243 -14.82 7.27 11.72
C PHE A 243 -14.24 8.69 11.70
N LYS A 244 -14.19 9.34 12.87
CA LYS A 244 -13.56 10.65 13.00
C LYS A 244 -12.15 10.51 13.55
N VAL A 245 -11.19 11.09 12.84
CA VAL A 245 -9.78 11.14 13.22
C VAL A 245 -9.46 12.54 13.72
N ASN A 246 -8.94 12.62 14.94
CA ASN A 246 -8.52 13.87 15.56
C ASN A 246 -7.04 13.78 15.94
N THR A 247 -6.46 14.94 16.18
CA THR A 247 -5.20 15.05 16.90
C THR A 247 -5.48 15.36 18.37
N SER A 248 -4.53 15.11 19.28
CA SER A 248 -4.71 15.33 20.72
C SER A 248 -5.09 16.77 21.11
N ASN A 249 -4.80 17.74 20.24
CA ASN A 249 -5.19 19.14 20.40
C ASN A 249 -6.61 19.45 19.86
N GLY A 250 -7.35 18.44 19.41
CA GLY A 250 -8.71 18.53 18.89
C GLY A 250 -8.82 19.00 17.43
N ALA A 251 -7.71 19.24 16.73
CA ALA A 251 -7.75 19.62 15.33
C ALA A 251 -8.09 18.40 14.44
N ALA A 252 -8.97 18.64 13.47
CA ALA A 252 -9.28 17.69 12.42
C ALA A 252 -8.05 17.44 11.56
N LEU A 253 -7.81 16.17 11.23
CA LEU A 253 -6.67 15.77 10.41
C LEU A 253 -7.09 15.81 8.93
N ASN A 254 -6.68 16.85 8.20
CA ASN A 254 -7.10 17.04 6.80
C ASN A 254 -6.18 16.32 5.79
N ASP A 255 -6.79 15.64 4.81
CA ASP A 255 -6.15 14.99 3.65
C ASP A 255 -4.94 14.14 4.04
N PHE A 256 -5.11 13.36 5.10
CA PHE A 256 -4.04 12.55 5.66
C PHE A 256 -4.26 11.10 5.27
N PRO A 257 -3.29 10.45 4.61
CA PRO A 257 -3.41 9.10 4.13
C PRO A 257 -3.23 8.07 5.25
N PHE A 258 -4.00 6.99 5.17
CA PHE A 258 -3.92 5.82 6.03
C PHE A 258 -3.86 4.54 5.21
N PHE A 259 -3.13 3.57 5.74
CA PHE A 259 -3.18 2.18 5.34
C PHE A 259 -3.98 1.39 6.37
N LEU A 260 -5.06 0.77 5.93
CA LEU A 260 -5.96 -0.03 6.73
C LEU A 260 -5.62 -1.49 6.53
N ASN A 261 -5.62 -2.23 7.62
CA ASN A 261 -5.58 -3.68 7.59
C ASN A 261 -6.74 -4.22 8.41
N SER A 262 -7.44 -5.21 7.86
CA SER A 262 -8.33 -6.03 8.68
C SER A 262 -7.46 -6.98 9.48
N ASP A 263 -7.69 -7.07 10.79
CA ASP A 263 -6.95 -8.01 11.64
C ASP A 263 -7.38 -9.47 11.36
N ASP A 264 -8.52 -9.64 10.69
CA ASP A 264 -9.16 -10.89 10.30
C ASP A 264 -9.32 -10.98 8.76
N GLU A 265 -9.45 -12.18 8.20
CA GLU A 265 -9.77 -12.37 6.77
C GLU A 265 -11.27 -12.19 6.45
N TYR A 266 -12.10 -11.97 7.47
CA TYR A 266 -13.55 -11.94 7.33
C TYR A 266 -14.09 -10.62 6.79
N LEU A 267 -13.30 -9.54 6.84
CA LEU A 267 -13.66 -8.23 6.30
C LEU A 267 -12.73 -7.88 5.15
N LYS A 268 -13.28 -7.88 3.93
CA LYS A 268 -12.59 -7.36 2.75
C LYS A 268 -12.85 -5.87 2.65
N ILE A 269 -11.82 -5.04 2.74
CA ILE A 269 -11.94 -3.58 2.85
C ILE A 269 -11.07 -2.87 1.79
N GLU A 270 -11.32 -1.59 1.58
CA GLU A 270 -10.38 -0.72 0.86
C GLU A 270 -9.20 -0.35 1.78
N GLU A 271 -7.99 -0.79 1.43
CA GLU A 271 -6.81 -0.67 2.28
C GLU A 271 -6.20 0.74 2.28
N HIS A 272 -6.35 1.50 1.20
CA HIS A 272 -5.75 2.83 1.09
C HIS A 272 -6.81 3.91 1.09
N VAL A 273 -6.85 4.71 2.15
CA VAL A 273 -7.84 5.78 2.31
C VAL A 273 -7.15 7.05 2.80
N ALA A 274 -7.87 8.17 2.79
CA ALA A 274 -7.43 9.42 3.37
C ALA A 274 -8.57 10.09 4.12
N THR A 275 -8.22 10.91 5.11
CA THR A 275 -9.22 11.75 5.79
C THR A 275 -9.69 12.89 4.89
N ASN A 276 -10.94 13.30 5.04
CA ASN A 276 -11.47 14.48 4.35
C ASN A 276 -11.12 15.79 5.11
N SER A 277 -11.66 16.92 4.65
CA SER A 277 -11.45 18.24 5.26
C SER A 277 -11.97 18.39 6.69
N THR A 278 -12.88 17.51 7.14
CA THR A 278 -13.43 17.50 8.50
C THR A 278 -12.74 16.48 9.41
N GLY A 279 -11.73 15.76 8.91
CA GLY A 279 -11.01 14.73 9.64
C GLY A 279 -11.73 13.38 9.67
N GLU A 280 -12.70 13.16 8.80
CA GLU A 280 -13.42 11.88 8.72
C GLU A 280 -12.76 10.94 7.72
N ILE A 281 -12.75 9.66 8.05
CA ILE A 281 -12.24 8.57 7.22
C ILE A 281 -13.37 7.58 6.95
N GLN A 282 -13.46 7.09 5.72
CA GLN A 282 -14.47 6.12 5.29
C GLN A 282 -13.86 4.73 5.21
N LEU A 283 -14.37 3.81 6.04
CA LEU A 283 -14.13 2.38 5.90
C LEU A 283 -15.10 1.81 4.88
N LYS A 284 -14.63 1.58 3.67
CA LYS A 284 -15.41 0.91 2.62
C LYS A 284 -15.20 -0.60 2.72
N ILE A 285 -16.33 -1.32 2.78
CA ILE A 285 -16.35 -2.77 2.86
C ILE A 285 -16.73 -3.31 1.48
N ASN A 286 -15.90 -4.21 0.97
CA ASN A 286 -16.07 -4.88 -0.31
C ASN A 286 -16.67 -6.28 -0.16
N GLY A 287 -16.59 -6.86 1.04
CA GLY A 287 -17.18 -8.16 1.35
C GLY A 287 -17.04 -8.55 2.80
N VAL A 288 -17.95 -9.39 3.27
CA VAL A 288 -17.99 -9.88 4.65
C VAL A 288 -18.24 -11.39 4.64
N GLU A 289 -17.32 -12.15 5.23
CA GLU A 289 -17.48 -13.59 5.44
C GLU A 289 -18.40 -13.83 6.66
N PRO A 290 -19.19 -14.92 6.69
CA PRO A 290 -20.19 -15.20 7.72
C PRO A 290 -19.58 -15.70 9.04
N GLN A 291 -18.79 -14.85 9.71
CA GLN A 291 -18.22 -15.12 11.03
C GLN A 291 -18.79 -14.16 12.06
N PHE A 292 -19.75 -14.63 12.83
CA PHE A 292 -20.62 -13.79 13.67
C PHE A 292 -19.95 -13.40 14.99
N GLN A 293 -18.94 -12.54 14.90
CA GLN A 293 -18.14 -12.05 16.01
C GLN A 293 -17.70 -10.59 15.78
N LEU A 294 -17.08 -10.00 16.81
CA LEU A 294 -16.37 -8.73 16.66
C LEU A 294 -15.11 -8.96 15.82
N SER A 295 -14.91 -8.10 14.83
CA SER A 295 -13.69 -8.00 14.03
C SER A 295 -13.07 -6.61 14.22
N SER A 296 -11.75 -6.52 14.11
CA SER A 296 -11.03 -5.26 14.25
C SER A 296 -10.36 -4.83 12.95
N VAL A 297 -10.43 -3.53 12.67
CA VAL A 297 -9.70 -2.90 11.59
C VAL A 297 -8.68 -1.96 12.19
N THR A 298 -7.41 -2.12 11.78
CA THR A 298 -6.29 -1.30 12.22
C THR A 298 -5.98 -0.24 11.17
N PHE A 299 -6.03 1.03 11.58
CA PHE A 299 -5.71 2.20 10.79
C PHE A 299 -4.28 2.66 11.11
N ASN A 300 -3.41 2.62 10.11
CA ASN A 300 -2.00 3.02 10.23
C ASN A 300 -1.74 4.29 9.41
N PRO A 301 -1.23 5.38 10.02
CA PRO A 301 -0.76 6.55 9.27
C PRO A 301 0.23 6.19 8.15
N ASP A 302 -0.09 6.55 6.91
CA ASP A 302 0.74 6.23 5.74
C ASP A 302 1.66 7.39 5.38
N ILE A 303 2.80 7.46 6.08
CA ILE A 303 3.79 8.52 5.86
C ILE A 303 4.48 8.43 4.50
N GLU A 304 4.49 7.28 3.83
CA GLU A 304 5.05 7.14 2.48
C GLU A 304 4.14 7.83 1.46
N LYS A 305 2.84 7.54 1.52
CA LYS A 305 1.86 8.18 0.64
C LYS A 305 1.73 9.68 0.92
N LEU A 306 1.91 10.11 2.19
CA LEU A 306 1.86 11.52 2.57
C LEU A 306 2.87 12.38 1.80
N ILE A 307 4.06 11.83 1.54
CA ILE A 307 5.18 12.55 0.90
C ILE A 307 5.48 12.07 -0.53
N ALA A 308 4.63 11.22 -1.12
CA ALA A 308 4.92 10.57 -2.40
C ALA A 308 5.21 11.55 -3.55
N ASN A 309 4.69 12.78 -3.46
CA ASN A 309 4.88 13.85 -4.44
C ASN A 309 6.00 14.84 -4.07
N ASP A 310 6.70 14.61 -2.96
CA ASP A 310 7.79 15.47 -2.48
C ASP A 310 9.16 14.93 -2.91
N SER A 311 10.20 15.76 -2.85
CA SER A 311 11.58 15.40 -3.21
C SER A 311 12.28 14.45 -2.22
N VAL A 312 11.52 13.65 -1.44
CA VAL A 312 12.05 12.74 -0.44
C VAL A 312 12.12 11.33 -1.03
N GLY A 313 13.34 10.82 -1.23
CA GLY A 313 13.53 9.47 -1.77
C GLY A 313 13.08 8.38 -0.80
N LYS A 314 12.58 7.25 -1.34
CA LYS A 314 12.09 6.07 -0.57
C LYS A 314 13.08 5.58 0.50
N ALA A 315 14.38 5.60 0.20
CA ALA A 315 15.43 5.21 1.14
C ALA A 315 15.44 6.07 2.43
N SER A 316 15.15 7.38 2.31
CA SER A 316 15.03 8.29 3.46
C SER A 316 13.92 7.86 4.42
N ILE A 317 12.82 7.34 3.86
CA ILE A 317 11.65 6.94 4.64
C ILE A 317 11.84 5.58 5.27
N THR A 318 12.45 4.65 4.55
CA THR A 318 12.89 3.38 5.12
C THR A 318 13.83 3.62 6.30
N LEU A 319 14.73 4.61 6.19
CA LEU A 319 15.63 5.01 7.27
C LEU A 319 14.89 5.70 8.43
N LEU A 320 14.01 6.66 8.14
CA LEU A 320 13.21 7.35 9.16
C LEU A 320 12.38 6.36 9.98
N LYS A 321 11.77 5.35 9.35
CA LYS A 321 11.01 4.26 10.00
C LYS A 321 11.84 3.42 11.00
N GLN A 322 13.16 3.54 11.02
CA GLN A 322 14.00 2.94 12.08
C GLN A 322 14.00 3.76 13.38
N PHE A 323 13.70 5.06 13.30
CA PHE A 323 13.69 5.98 14.44
C PHE A 323 12.29 6.27 14.98
N ILE A 324 11.25 5.99 14.19
CA ILE A 324 9.87 6.30 14.53
C ILE A 324 8.96 5.07 14.37
N GLN A 325 7.88 5.07 15.13
CA GLN A 325 6.77 4.12 15.06
C GLN A 325 5.49 4.89 14.72
N THR A 326 4.73 4.41 13.75
CA THR A 326 3.40 4.93 13.46
C THR A 326 2.38 4.29 14.39
N PRO A 327 1.42 5.04 14.96
CA PRO A 327 0.39 4.46 15.81
C PRO A 327 -0.49 3.49 15.01
N ALA A 328 -0.93 2.42 15.66
CA ALA A 328 -1.88 1.45 15.14
C ALA A 328 -3.25 1.71 15.78
N LEU A 329 -4.12 2.43 15.08
CA LEU A 329 -5.41 2.88 15.61
C LEU A 329 -6.48 1.84 15.31
N LYS A 330 -6.96 1.12 16.33
CA LYS A 330 -7.92 0.03 16.16
C LYS A 330 -9.37 0.51 16.33
N VAL A 331 -10.24 0.05 15.46
CA VAL A 331 -11.70 0.16 15.60
C VAL A 331 -12.33 -1.21 15.49
N GLN A 332 -13.52 -1.36 16.09
CA GLN A 332 -14.26 -2.60 16.07
C GLN A 332 -15.51 -2.49 15.19
N VAL A 333 -15.85 -3.60 14.55
CA VAL A 333 -17.09 -3.79 13.79
C VAL A 333 -17.69 -5.13 14.21
N ASN A 334 -19.00 -5.17 14.44
CA ASN A 334 -19.70 -6.41 14.79
C ASN A 334 -20.26 -7.07 13.53
N ILE A 335 -19.86 -8.31 13.26
CA ILE A 335 -20.44 -9.10 12.18
C ILE A 335 -21.65 -9.85 12.73
N GLU A 336 -22.84 -9.56 12.22
CA GLU A 336 -24.09 -10.16 12.68
C GLU A 336 -24.76 -11.03 11.60
N PRO A 337 -25.50 -12.08 12.00
CA PRO A 337 -26.29 -12.86 11.07
C PRO A 337 -27.46 -12.04 10.49
N ILE A 338 -28.00 -12.51 9.38
CA ILE A 338 -29.19 -11.92 8.77
C ILE A 338 -30.38 -12.16 9.69
N SER A 339 -31.12 -11.10 10.02
CA SER A 339 -32.32 -11.22 10.84
C SER A 339 -33.57 -11.35 9.96
N ILE A 340 -34.44 -12.32 10.28
CA ILE A 340 -35.71 -12.51 9.57
C ILE A 340 -36.90 -12.49 10.53
N PHE A 341 -38.02 -11.97 10.07
CA PHE A 341 -39.33 -12.08 10.70
C PHE A 341 -40.21 -13.01 9.87
N ILE A 342 -40.93 -13.93 10.51
CA ILE A 342 -41.84 -14.86 9.81
C ILE A 342 -43.27 -14.43 10.13
N GLN A 343 -44.02 -14.12 9.08
CA GLN A 343 -45.44 -13.83 9.16
C GLN A 343 -46.21 -14.97 8.49
N SER A 344 -46.92 -15.77 9.27
CA SER A 344 -47.71 -16.90 8.77
C SER A 344 -49.19 -16.73 9.03
N LYS A 345 -50.00 -17.00 8.02
CA LYS A 345 -51.45 -17.14 8.10
C LYS A 345 -51.83 -18.48 7.51
N GLU A 346 -52.36 -19.38 8.34
CA GLU A 346 -52.71 -20.74 7.94
C GLU A 346 -54.20 -21.00 8.23
N SER A 347 -54.94 -21.35 7.18
CA SER A 347 -56.38 -21.57 7.23
C SER A 347 -56.78 -22.92 6.64
N ASN A 348 -57.86 -23.49 7.17
CA ASN A 348 -58.55 -24.64 6.62
C ASN A 348 -59.92 -24.20 6.10
N PHE A 349 -60.14 -24.20 4.78
CA PHE A 349 -61.37 -23.69 4.16
C PHE A 349 -61.73 -22.27 4.65
N GLY A 350 -60.73 -21.39 4.70
CA GLY A 350 -60.87 -20.00 5.16
C GLY A 350 -60.94 -19.81 6.68
N LYS A 351 -61.03 -20.89 7.47
CA LYS A 351 -61.01 -20.82 8.94
C LYS A 351 -59.58 -20.94 9.46
N GLN A 352 -59.13 -19.95 10.23
CA GLN A 352 -57.79 -19.95 10.82
C GLN A 352 -57.54 -21.23 11.64
N LEU A 353 -56.38 -21.85 11.42
CA LEU A 353 -55.93 -23.00 12.20
C LEU A 353 -55.47 -22.57 13.61
N PRO A 354 -55.66 -23.42 14.64
CA PRO A 354 -55.20 -23.12 15.99
C PRO A 354 -53.67 -23.17 16.13
N THR A 355 -52.99 -23.84 15.20
CA THR A 355 -51.53 -24.01 15.19
C THR A 355 -50.98 -23.81 13.79
N ASN A 356 -49.90 -23.03 13.67
CA ASN A 356 -49.22 -22.78 12.40
C ASN A 356 -48.15 -23.85 12.13
N MET A 357 -48.52 -24.92 11.41
CA MET A 357 -47.64 -26.04 11.10
C MET A 357 -46.56 -25.67 10.07
N ILE A 358 -46.93 -24.83 9.11
CA ILE A 358 -46.00 -24.35 8.07
C ILE A 358 -44.99 -23.40 8.71
N GLU A 359 -45.43 -22.47 9.57
CA GLU A 359 -44.54 -21.57 10.29
C GLU A 359 -43.47 -22.33 11.08
N GLN A 360 -43.87 -23.32 11.88
CA GLN A 360 -42.94 -24.16 12.64
C GLN A 360 -41.93 -24.87 11.73
N TYR A 361 -42.38 -25.33 10.56
CA TYR A 361 -41.48 -25.95 9.58
C TYR A 361 -40.49 -24.95 8.98
N VAL A 362 -40.94 -23.74 8.64
CA VAL A 362 -40.06 -22.67 8.14
C VAL A 362 -39.07 -22.27 9.23
N GLN A 363 -39.51 -22.10 10.48
CA GLN A 363 -38.62 -21.81 11.61
C GLN A 363 -37.50 -22.85 11.75
N GLN A 364 -37.84 -24.14 11.69
CA GLN A 364 -36.85 -25.23 11.72
C GLN A 364 -35.87 -25.18 10.53
N LYS A 365 -36.35 -24.82 9.34
CA LYS A 365 -35.50 -24.73 8.13
C LYS A 365 -34.54 -23.55 8.13
N PHE A 366 -34.91 -22.45 8.76
CA PHE A 366 -34.11 -21.23 8.84
C PHE A 366 -33.29 -21.11 10.13
N THR A 367 -33.48 -22.03 11.09
CA THR A 367 -32.63 -22.12 12.28
C THR A 367 -31.21 -22.51 11.87
N GLY A 368 -30.23 -21.65 12.14
CA GLY A 368 -28.83 -21.89 11.85
C GLY A 368 -27.96 -20.73 12.34
N GLN A 369 -26.66 -20.76 12.05
CA GLN A 369 -25.74 -19.68 12.45
C GLN A 369 -25.93 -18.42 11.60
N GLU A 370 -26.27 -18.57 10.32
CA GLU A 370 -26.31 -17.45 9.34
C GLU A 370 -27.57 -16.59 9.41
N ILE A 371 -28.65 -17.13 9.98
CA ILE A 371 -29.96 -16.51 10.01
C ILE A 371 -30.50 -16.56 11.43
N LYS A 372 -30.89 -15.39 11.94
CA LYS A 372 -31.53 -15.22 13.23
C LYS A 372 -33.00 -14.87 13.02
N ILE A 373 -33.89 -15.71 13.53
CA ILE A 373 -35.32 -15.41 13.55
C ILE A 373 -35.59 -14.48 14.74
N ILE A 374 -36.34 -13.40 14.51
CA ILE A 374 -36.69 -12.42 15.54
C ILE A 374 -38.19 -12.11 15.50
N ASP A 375 -38.74 -11.66 16.63
CA ASP A 375 -40.18 -11.37 16.77
C ASP A 375 -40.55 -9.90 16.45
N ASN A 376 -39.56 -9.04 16.25
CA ASN A 376 -39.79 -7.62 15.95
C ASN A 376 -39.57 -7.33 14.47
N ILE A 377 -40.66 -7.14 13.74
CA ILE A 377 -40.66 -6.80 12.31
C ILE A 377 -39.82 -5.55 11.98
N LYS A 378 -39.70 -4.57 12.89
CA LYS A 378 -38.93 -3.34 12.63
C LYS A 378 -37.41 -3.54 12.73
N ALA A 379 -36.96 -4.63 13.33
CA ALA A 379 -35.55 -4.94 13.54
C ALA A 379 -35.03 -6.06 12.60
N CYS A 380 -35.89 -6.57 11.71
CA CYS A 380 -35.53 -7.63 10.78
C CYS A 380 -34.91 -7.03 9.52
N ASP A 381 -34.10 -7.80 8.80
CA ASP A 381 -33.63 -7.44 7.46
C ASP A 381 -34.64 -7.87 6.40
N TYR A 382 -35.29 -9.01 6.62
CA TYR A 382 -36.27 -9.59 5.71
C TYR A 382 -37.51 -10.10 6.43
N VAL A 383 -38.63 -10.02 5.72
CA VAL A 383 -39.91 -10.60 6.12
C VAL A 383 -40.24 -11.77 5.20
N ILE A 384 -40.47 -12.94 5.78
CA ILE A 384 -41.04 -14.09 5.09
C ILE A 384 -42.54 -14.08 5.33
N GLU A 385 -43.32 -13.93 4.27
CA GLU A 385 -44.77 -14.03 4.31
C GLU A 385 -45.24 -15.39 3.79
N LEU A 386 -46.09 -16.04 4.57
CA LEU A 386 -46.71 -17.32 4.28
C LEU A 386 -48.22 -17.15 4.40
N ASP A 387 -48.95 -17.31 3.30
CA ASP A 387 -50.41 -17.34 3.30
C ASP A 387 -50.89 -18.67 2.73
N ALA A 388 -51.35 -19.54 3.63
CA ALA A 388 -51.73 -20.91 3.36
C ALA A 388 -53.23 -21.11 3.59
N ASN A 389 -53.89 -21.74 2.62
CA ASN A 389 -55.28 -22.10 2.74
C ASN A 389 -55.57 -23.42 2.02
N THR A 390 -56.44 -24.25 2.61
CA THR A 390 -57.05 -25.37 1.90
C THR A 390 -58.38 -24.97 1.26
N ALA A 391 -58.66 -25.54 0.11
CA ALA A 391 -59.93 -25.44 -0.58
C ALA A 391 -60.32 -26.81 -1.15
N GLU A 392 -61.59 -26.96 -1.51
CA GLU A 392 -62.06 -28.17 -2.18
C GLU A 392 -61.40 -28.30 -3.55
N ASP A 393 -60.90 -29.48 -3.87
CA ASP A 393 -60.35 -29.78 -5.20
C ASP A 393 -61.48 -30.05 -6.20
N ILE A 394 -61.27 -29.70 -7.46
CA ILE A 394 -62.22 -29.94 -8.55
C ILE A 394 -62.60 -31.43 -8.72
N SER A 395 -61.74 -32.35 -8.26
CA SER A 395 -61.94 -33.79 -8.36
C SER A 395 -62.66 -34.39 -7.14
N SER A 396 -62.97 -33.56 -6.12
CA SER A 396 -63.67 -33.98 -4.89
C SER A 396 -65.02 -34.63 -5.19
N ASP A 397 -65.81 -34.05 -6.10
CA ASP A 397 -67.11 -34.59 -6.53
C ASP A 397 -67.04 -36.06 -7.00
N VAL A 398 -65.97 -36.42 -7.72
CA VAL A 398 -65.78 -37.77 -8.27
C VAL A 398 -65.43 -38.75 -7.15
N LEU A 399 -64.59 -38.33 -6.20
CA LEU A 399 -64.22 -39.16 -5.06
C LEU A 399 -65.36 -39.35 -4.08
N GLN A 400 -66.17 -38.31 -3.89
CA GLN A 400 -67.31 -38.36 -2.98
C GLN A 400 -68.37 -39.33 -3.49
N ARG A 401 -68.69 -39.29 -4.80
CA ARG A 401 -69.67 -40.22 -5.41
C ARG A 401 -69.23 -41.68 -5.38
N ASN A 402 -67.95 -41.96 -5.59
CA ASN A 402 -67.45 -43.32 -5.76
C ASN A 402 -66.93 -43.96 -4.47
N PHE A 403 -66.43 -43.16 -3.53
CA PHE A 403 -65.70 -43.63 -2.36
C PHE A 403 -66.11 -42.95 -1.05
N ASN A 404 -67.03 -41.98 -1.07
CA ASN A 404 -67.45 -41.20 0.10
C ASN A 404 -66.24 -40.53 0.80
N LEU A 405 -65.36 -39.94 -0.02
CA LEU A 405 -64.19 -39.18 0.39
C LEU A 405 -64.22 -37.77 -0.22
N ASP A 406 -63.99 -36.76 0.61
CA ASP A 406 -63.73 -35.39 0.20
C ASP A 406 -62.24 -35.19 -0.10
N LEU A 407 -61.92 -34.35 -1.08
CA LEU A 407 -60.56 -34.00 -1.47
C LEU A 407 -60.32 -32.50 -1.29
N ALA A 408 -59.27 -32.16 -0.53
CA ALA A 408 -58.84 -30.79 -0.31
C ALA A 408 -57.44 -30.58 -0.89
N GLN A 409 -57.23 -29.45 -1.57
CA GLN A 409 -55.92 -28.99 -2.01
C GLN A 409 -55.41 -27.88 -1.07
N LEU A 410 -54.17 -28.01 -0.63
CA LEU A 410 -53.44 -26.97 0.10
C LEU A 410 -52.63 -26.11 -0.88
N THR A 411 -52.84 -24.80 -0.81
CA THR A 411 -52.08 -23.80 -1.55
C THR A 411 -51.35 -22.88 -0.58
N ILE A 412 -50.08 -22.57 -0.85
CA ILE A 412 -49.26 -21.69 0.01
C ILE A 412 -48.63 -20.60 -0.87
N ASN A 413 -49.00 -19.35 -0.63
CA ASN A 413 -48.28 -18.22 -1.16
C ASN A 413 -47.06 -17.96 -0.28
N VAL A 414 -45.88 -18.00 -0.89
CA VAL A 414 -44.60 -17.79 -0.23
C VAL A 414 -43.96 -16.53 -0.81
N ALA A 415 -43.68 -15.55 0.02
CA ALA A 415 -43.01 -14.31 -0.40
C ALA A 415 -41.89 -13.90 0.55
N LEU A 416 -40.84 -13.28 -0.02
CA LEU A 416 -39.76 -12.64 0.72
C LEU A 416 -39.79 -11.15 0.41
N LYS A 417 -39.78 -10.32 1.45
CA LYS A 417 -39.71 -8.86 1.35
C LYS A 417 -38.51 -8.32 2.10
N ASN A 418 -37.92 -7.23 1.62
CA ASN A 418 -36.98 -6.44 2.41
C ASN A 418 -37.73 -5.48 3.36
N ILE A 419 -36.99 -4.78 4.22
CA ILE A 419 -37.55 -3.77 5.15
C ILE A 419 -38.31 -2.62 4.47
N LYS A 420 -38.06 -2.36 3.18
CA LYS A 420 -38.77 -1.34 2.40
C LYS A 420 -40.11 -1.85 1.84
N GLY A 421 -40.40 -3.15 2.02
CA GLY A 421 -41.58 -3.81 1.49
C GLY A 421 -41.44 -4.30 0.04
N GLU A 422 -40.27 -4.18 -0.56
CA GLU A 422 -40.02 -4.67 -1.92
C GLU A 422 -39.98 -6.20 -1.93
N VAL A 423 -40.74 -6.80 -2.85
CA VAL A 423 -40.81 -8.27 -2.99
C VAL A 423 -39.58 -8.75 -3.75
N LEU A 424 -38.74 -9.52 -3.08
CA LEU A 424 -37.49 -10.08 -3.62
C LEU A 424 -37.68 -11.49 -4.21
N TYR A 425 -38.67 -12.22 -3.69
CA TYR A 425 -39.04 -13.56 -4.14
C TYR A 425 -40.53 -13.79 -3.92
N LYS A 426 -41.18 -14.47 -4.85
CA LYS A 426 -42.57 -14.93 -4.72
C LYS A 426 -42.74 -16.26 -5.42
N ASN A 427 -43.44 -17.19 -4.79
CA ASN A 427 -43.75 -18.50 -5.34
C ASN A 427 -45.11 -18.99 -4.80
N LEU A 428 -45.82 -19.76 -5.60
CA LEU A 428 -47.06 -20.43 -5.22
C LEU A 428 -46.78 -21.93 -5.11
N VAL A 429 -46.89 -22.47 -3.90
CA VAL A 429 -46.72 -23.91 -3.64
C VAL A 429 -48.09 -24.59 -3.72
N THR A 430 -48.23 -25.54 -4.63
CA THR A 430 -49.46 -26.29 -4.90
C THR A 430 -49.20 -27.80 -4.94
N ASP A 431 -50.15 -28.59 -5.45
CA ASP A 431 -50.08 -30.04 -5.62
C ASP A 431 -49.93 -30.84 -4.32
N ILE A 432 -50.44 -30.27 -3.23
CA ILE A 432 -50.52 -30.91 -1.92
C ILE A 432 -51.99 -31.20 -1.65
N PHE A 433 -52.32 -32.46 -1.47
CA PHE A 433 -53.71 -32.90 -1.34
C PHE A 433 -53.92 -33.68 -0.05
N GLY A 434 -55.12 -33.60 0.51
CA GLY A 434 -55.56 -34.44 1.61
C GLY A 434 -56.94 -34.98 1.33
N TYR A 435 -57.16 -36.23 1.73
CA TYR A 435 -58.44 -36.93 1.55
C TYR A 435 -58.95 -37.41 2.91
N ALA A 436 -60.25 -37.33 3.13
CA ALA A 436 -60.91 -37.86 4.32
C ALA A 436 -62.41 -38.02 4.08
N ASN A 437 -63.14 -38.54 5.07
CA ASN A 437 -64.60 -38.64 5.02
C ASN A 437 -65.33 -37.31 5.36
N SER A 438 -64.60 -36.19 5.46
CA SER A 438 -65.17 -34.85 5.58
C SER A 438 -64.16 -33.80 5.11
N SER A 439 -64.66 -32.67 4.61
CA SER A 439 -63.83 -31.63 3.98
C SER A 439 -62.85 -31.04 4.99
N GLU A 440 -63.31 -30.81 6.23
CA GLU A 440 -62.47 -30.32 7.31
C GLU A 440 -61.27 -31.25 7.58
N LYS A 441 -61.50 -32.57 7.70
CA LYS A 441 -60.43 -33.55 7.90
C LYS A 441 -59.54 -33.69 6.67
N ALA A 442 -60.12 -33.62 5.48
CA ALA A 442 -59.37 -33.67 4.22
C ALA A 442 -58.36 -32.52 4.16
N GLY A 443 -58.77 -31.31 4.54
CA GLY A 443 -57.88 -30.16 4.65
C GLY A 443 -56.78 -30.33 5.70
N ILE A 444 -57.10 -30.82 6.91
CA ILE A 444 -56.07 -31.13 7.93
C ILE A 444 -55.07 -32.19 7.44
N ASN A 445 -55.56 -33.21 6.72
CA ASN A 445 -54.71 -34.23 6.10
C ASN A 445 -53.79 -33.65 5.02
N ALA A 446 -54.20 -32.58 4.32
CA ALA A 446 -53.35 -31.88 3.35
C ALA A 446 -52.15 -31.20 4.05
N TYR A 447 -52.37 -30.57 5.20
CA TYR A 447 -51.29 -30.01 6.04
C TYR A 447 -50.36 -31.08 6.63
N SER A 448 -50.84 -32.31 6.80
CA SER A 448 -50.04 -33.44 7.30
C SER A 448 -49.38 -34.27 6.18
N ASN A 449 -49.60 -33.91 4.92
CA ASN A 449 -49.10 -34.67 3.78
C ASN A 449 -47.56 -34.60 3.69
N THR A 450 -46.90 -35.73 3.45
CA THR A 450 -45.44 -35.81 3.30
C THR A 450 -44.90 -34.95 2.15
N LYS A 451 -45.69 -34.74 1.08
CA LYS A 451 -45.35 -33.86 -0.05
C LYS A 451 -45.23 -32.39 0.34
N LEU A 452 -45.91 -31.93 1.40
CA LEU A 452 -45.81 -30.54 1.88
C LEU A 452 -44.36 -30.16 2.13
N LYS A 453 -43.64 -30.98 2.90
CA LYS A 453 -42.24 -30.72 3.27
C LYS A 453 -41.32 -30.65 2.06
N VAL A 454 -41.56 -31.50 1.05
CA VAL A 454 -40.76 -31.53 -0.19
C VAL A 454 -40.99 -30.27 -1.00
N ARG A 455 -42.25 -29.97 -1.34
CA ARG A 455 -42.62 -28.81 -2.17
C ARG A 455 -42.26 -27.48 -1.51
N LEU A 456 -42.52 -27.37 -0.21
CA LEU A 456 -42.15 -26.18 0.53
C LEU A 456 -40.63 -26.02 0.62
N SER A 457 -39.86 -27.10 0.85
CA SER A 457 -38.39 -27.05 0.85
C SER A 457 -37.81 -26.53 -0.47
N GLU A 458 -38.37 -26.94 -1.61
CA GLU A 458 -37.95 -26.45 -2.93
C GLU A 458 -38.11 -24.92 -3.01
N SER A 459 -39.27 -24.40 -2.61
CA SER A 459 -39.53 -22.95 -2.61
C SER A 459 -38.63 -22.19 -1.62
N LEU A 460 -38.46 -22.73 -0.40
CA LEU A 460 -37.60 -22.11 0.62
C LEU A 460 -36.12 -22.12 0.23
N PHE A 461 -35.67 -23.11 -0.54
CA PHE A 461 -34.29 -23.16 -1.05
C PHE A 461 -34.00 -21.98 -1.98
N PHE A 462 -34.86 -21.72 -2.97
CA PHE A 462 -34.69 -20.58 -3.87
C PHE A 462 -34.83 -19.25 -3.14
N MET A 463 -35.72 -19.17 -2.14
CA MET A 463 -35.83 -18.00 -1.27
C MET A 463 -34.56 -17.75 -0.48
N LYS A 464 -33.97 -18.77 0.17
CA LYS A 464 -32.73 -18.63 0.96
C LYS A 464 -31.60 -18.06 0.11
N ARG A 465 -31.49 -18.49 -1.16
CA ARG A 465 -30.50 -17.97 -2.13
C ARG A 465 -30.68 -16.51 -2.51
N LYS A 466 -31.83 -15.89 -2.21
CA LYS A 466 -32.03 -14.44 -2.36
C LYS A 466 -31.55 -13.64 -1.16
N MET A 467 -31.37 -14.28 0.00
CA MET A 467 -30.81 -13.66 1.21
C MET A 467 -29.33 -13.93 1.38
N ILE A 468 -28.88 -15.13 1.01
CA ILE A 468 -27.52 -15.62 1.18
C ILE A 468 -26.97 -16.05 -0.17
N ILE A 469 -25.88 -15.42 -0.59
CA ILE A 469 -25.17 -15.72 -1.84
C ILE A 469 -23.77 -16.20 -1.44
N TYR A 470 -23.55 -17.51 -1.57
CA TYR A 470 -22.22 -18.10 -1.40
C TYR A 470 -21.31 -17.78 -2.58
#